data_AF-A0A9W8UDT9-F1
#
_entry.id   AF-A0A9W8UDT9-F1
#
_cell.length_a   1.000
_cell.length_b   1.000
_cell.length_c   1.000
_cell.angle_alpha   90.00
_cell.angle_beta   90.00
_cell.angle_gamma   90.00
#
_symmetry.space_group_name_H-M   'P 1'
#
loop_
_entity.id
_entity.type
_entity.pdbx_description
1 polymer ?
#
loop_
_entity_poly.entity_id
_entity_poly.type
_entity_poly.pdbx_seq_one_letter_code
_entity_poly.pdbx_strand_id
1 'polypeptide(L)'
;MDHPSLEAISRITCDLVTLQNDLCSYRKDLIQGEDSNIIFILKDQGMTDQEAVDEIGEMLYDCYKRWHMAMANLPFWGEDIDRDVIKFVNGCRNIALGNLHWSLYTFRYLGDEGPQVKKTRMMKLP
;
A
#
# COMPACT_ATOMS: atom_id res chain seq x y z
N MET A 1 11.99 -19.55 -6.33
CA MET A 1 11.23 -18.30 -6.05
C MET A 1 10.60 -17.75 -7.34
N ASP A 2 10.64 -18.55 -8.41
CA ASP A 2 10.48 -18.12 -9.81
C ASP A 2 9.09 -18.46 -10.37
N HIS A 3 8.10 -18.70 -9.50
CA HIS A 3 6.74 -18.89 -9.95
C HIS A 3 6.07 -17.52 -10.14
N PRO A 4 5.45 -17.23 -11.30
CA PRO A 4 4.87 -15.92 -11.60
C PRO A 4 3.91 -15.41 -10.53
N SER A 5 3.10 -16.29 -9.91
CA SER A 5 2.18 -15.89 -8.83
C SER A 5 2.90 -15.46 -7.56
N LEU A 6 4.03 -16.07 -7.20
CA LEU A 6 4.80 -15.69 -6.01
C LEU A 6 5.51 -14.35 -6.24
N GLU A 7 6.05 -14.14 -7.44
CA GLU A 7 6.60 -12.85 -7.85
C GLU A 7 5.53 -11.76 -7.85
N ALA A 8 4.34 -12.05 -8.40
CA ALA A 8 3.22 -11.12 -8.40
C ALA A 8 2.83 -10.74 -6.97
N ILE A 9 2.69 -11.71 -6.06
CA ILE A 9 2.42 -11.49 -4.64
C ILE A 9 3.47 -10.56 -4.02
N SER A 10 4.76 -10.80 -4.27
CA SER A 10 5.83 -9.93 -3.77
C SER A 10 5.74 -8.50 -4.32
N ARG A 11 5.52 -8.34 -5.63
CA ARG A 11 5.42 -7.02 -6.27
C ARG A 11 4.19 -6.27 -5.75
N ILE A 12 3.05 -6.94 -5.65
CA ILE A 12 1.82 -6.36 -5.10
C ILE A 12 2.04 -5.90 -3.65
N THR A 13 2.77 -6.65 -2.83
CA THR A 13 3.12 -6.19 -1.48
C THR A 13 3.92 -4.88 -1.51
N CYS A 14 4.89 -4.76 -2.41
CA CYS A 14 5.64 -3.51 -2.58
C CYS A 14 4.73 -2.36 -3.04
N ASP A 15 3.85 -2.61 -4.01
CA ASP A 15 2.88 -1.62 -4.51
C ASP A 15 1.99 -1.12 -3.36
N LEU A 16 1.40 -2.04 -2.58
CA LEU A 16 0.54 -1.72 -1.44
C LEU A 16 1.26 -0.86 -0.42
N VAL A 17 2.49 -1.25 -0.04
CA VAL A 17 3.31 -0.50 0.92
C VAL A 17 3.64 0.89 0.40
N THR A 18 4.01 1.01 -0.88
CA THR A 18 4.41 2.28 -1.48
C THR A 18 3.23 3.24 -1.56
N LEU A 19 2.11 2.80 -2.13
CA LEU A 19 0.90 3.62 -2.26
C LEU A 19 0.35 4.05 -0.89
N GLN A 20 0.36 3.15 0.10
CA GLN A 20 -0.05 3.49 1.47
C GLN A 20 0.92 4.48 2.13
N ASN A 21 2.22 4.36 1.85
CA ASN A 21 3.20 5.29 2.36
C ASN A 21 2.94 6.69 1.83
N ASP A 22 2.81 6.83 0.51
CA ASP A 22 2.59 8.11 -0.17
C ASP A 22 1.30 8.79 0.33
N LEU A 23 0.22 8.03 0.55
CA LEU A 23 -1.01 8.57 1.15
C LEU A 23 -0.79 9.09 2.57
N CYS A 24 -0.08 8.34 3.42
CA CYS A 24 0.12 8.72 4.81
C CYS A 24 1.14 9.86 4.95
N SER A 25 2.19 9.85 4.13
CA SER A 25 3.29 10.81 4.17
C SER A 25 2.96 12.12 3.46
N TYR A 26 1.91 12.15 2.62
CA TYR A 26 1.61 13.28 1.73
C TYR A 26 1.69 14.65 2.40
N ARG A 27 1.03 14.82 3.55
CA ARG A 27 1.05 16.10 4.27
C ARG A 27 2.46 16.50 4.71
N LYS A 28 3.26 15.54 5.17
CA LYS A 28 4.65 15.77 5.55
C LYS A 28 5.49 16.12 4.33
N ASP A 29 5.29 15.42 3.21
CA ASP A 29 5.99 15.65 1.95
C ASP A 29 5.66 17.05 1.37
N LEU A 30 4.39 17.44 1.42
CA LEU A 30 3.91 18.76 0.97
C LEU A 30 4.54 19.92 1.77
N ILE A 31 4.66 19.76 3.09
CA ILE A 31 5.30 20.77 3.96
C ILE A 31 6.81 20.85 3.70
N GLN A 32 7.44 19.72 3.39
CA GLN A 32 8.88 19.61 3.17
C GLN A 32 9.31 19.97 1.74
N GLY A 33 8.37 20.05 0.79
CA GLY A 33 8.67 20.22 -0.62
C GLY A 33 9.39 19.01 -1.22
N GLU A 34 9.02 17.80 -0.79
CA GLU A 34 9.52 16.56 -1.38
C GLU A 34 8.77 16.28 -2.69
N ASP A 35 9.50 15.90 -3.76
CA ASP A 35 8.87 15.67 -5.08
C ASP A 35 8.55 14.18 -5.34
N SER A 36 9.10 13.28 -4.51
CA SER A 36 8.95 11.83 -4.67
C SER A 36 7.70 11.29 -3.96
N ASN A 37 6.52 11.67 -4.47
CA ASN A 37 5.23 11.13 -4.03
C ASN A 37 4.26 11.09 -5.23
N ILE A 38 3.56 9.97 -5.43
CA ILE A 38 2.68 9.78 -6.58
C ILE A 38 1.55 10.81 -6.65
N ILE A 39 1.11 11.38 -5.53
CA ILE A 39 0.08 12.43 -5.51
C ILE A 39 0.57 13.67 -6.26
N PHE A 40 1.84 14.05 -6.15
CA PHE A 40 2.38 15.18 -6.91
C PHE A 40 2.37 14.90 -8.41
N ILE A 41 2.74 13.69 -8.82
CA ILE A 41 2.73 13.27 -10.23
C ILE A 41 1.30 13.32 -10.80
N LEU A 42 0.30 12.87 -10.05
CA LEU A 42 -1.10 12.91 -10.46
C LEU A 42 -1.63 14.36 -10.51
N LYS A 43 -1.20 15.22 -9.58
CA LYS A 43 -1.54 16.65 -9.60
C LYS A 43 -0.93 17.38 -10.80
N ASP A 44 0.30 17.03 -11.18
CA ASP A 44 0.94 17.54 -12.41
C ASP A 44 0.19 17.13 -13.69
N GLN A 45 -0.62 16.08 -13.63
CA GLN A 45 -1.53 15.66 -14.71
C GLN A 45 -2.88 16.39 -14.69
N GLY A 46 -3.06 17.36 -13.79
CA GLY A 46 -4.25 18.20 -13.71
C GLY A 46 -5.29 17.73 -12.70
N MET A 47 -5.00 16.73 -11.87
CA MET A 47 -5.88 16.30 -10.79
C MET A 47 -5.83 17.25 -9.59
N THR A 48 -6.96 17.40 -8.89
CA THR A 48 -6.98 17.97 -7.54
C THR A 48 -6.37 17.00 -6.52
N ASP A 49 -6.09 17.48 -5.30
CA ASP A 49 -5.61 16.63 -4.20
C ASP A 49 -6.54 15.44 -3.93
N GLN A 50 -7.86 15.67 -3.95
CA GLN A 50 -8.83 14.61 -3.69
C GLN A 50 -8.91 13.62 -4.85
N GLU A 51 -8.92 14.09 -6.10
CA GLU A 51 -8.94 13.22 -7.28
C GLU A 51 -7.68 12.34 -7.34
N ALA A 52 -6.51 12.88 -7.01
CA ALA A 52 -5.27 12.12 -6.95
C ALA A 52 -5.31 11.05 -5.84
N VAL A 53 -5.87 11.37 -4.67
CA VAL A 53 -6.06 10.40 -3.59
C VAL A 53 -7.07 9.31 -3.97
N ASP A 54 -8.15 9.68 -4.65
CA ASP A 54 -9.17 8.74 -5.12
C ASP A 54 -8.59 7.79 -6.18
N GLU A 55 -7.75 8.29 -7.10
CA GLU A 55 -7.05 7.49 -8.10
C GLU A 55 -6.10 6.47 -7.42
N ILE A 56 -5.35 6.86 -6.39
CA ILE A 56 -4.55 5.91 -5.60
C ILE A 56 -5.45 4.87 -4.92
N GLY A 57 -6.65 5.27 -4.49
CA GLY A 57 -7.68 4.35 -4.01
C GLY A 57 -8.00 3.26 -5.03
N GLU A 58 -8.21 3.62 -6.28
CA GLU A 58 -8.41 2.67 -7.39
C GLU A 58 -7.18 1.79 -7.65
N MET A 59 -5.96 2.36 -7.59
CA MET A 59 -4.72 1.58 -7.69
C MET A 59 -4.58 0.55 -6.57
N LEU A 60 -4.96 0.89 -5.33
CA LEU A 60 -5.00 -0.04 -4.21
C LEU A 60 -6.06 -1.13 -4.43
N TYR A 61 -7.25 -0.78 -4.94
CA TYR A 61 -8.25 -1.78 -5.30
C TYR A 61 -7.75 -2.75 -6.37
N ASP A 62 -7.04 -2.26 -7.38
CA ASP A 62 -6.40 -3.10 -8.40
C ASP A 62 -5.33 -4.03 -7.81
N CYS A 63 -4.51 -3.54 -6.88
CA CYS A 63 -3.57 -4.38 -6.12
C CYS A 63 -4.28 -5.57 -5.46
N TYR A 64 -5.43 -5.33 -4.81
CA TYR A 64 -6.22 -6.40 -4.21
C TYR A 64 -6.79 -7.37 -5.26
N LYS A 65 -7.30 -6.88 -6.40
CA LYS A 65 -7.78 -7.75 -7.49
C LYS A 65 -6.66 -8.67 -7.99
N ARG A 66 -5.50 -8.10 -8.31
CA ARG A 66 -4.30 -8.84 -8.75
C ARG A 66 -3.83 -9.84 -7.69
N TRP A 67 -3.91 -9.50 -6.41
CA TRP A 67 -3.55 -10.41 -5.31
C TRP A 67 -4.42 -11.66 -5.33
N HIS A 68 -5.75 -11.50 -5.41
CA HIS A 68 -6.68 -12.63 -5.43
C HIS A 68 -6.46 -13.51 -6.66
N MET A 69 -6.17 -12.90 -7.82
CA MET A 69 -5.81 -13.64 -9.04
C MET A 69 -4.51 -14.44 -8.87
N ALA A 70 -3.47 -13.83 -8.30
CA ALA A 70 -2.20 -14.50 -8.05
C ALA A 70 -2.38 -15.70 -7.09
N MET A 71 -3.16 -15.52 -6.03
CA MET A 71 -3.50 -16.58 -5.08
C MET A 71 -4.26 -17.73 -5.76
N ALA A 72 -5.25 -17.42 -6.61
CA ALA A 72 -6.02 -18.43 -7.33
C ALA A 72 -5.18 -19.23 -8.34
N ASN A 73 -4.10 -18.64 -8.85
CA ASN A 73 -3.20 -19.24 -9.81
C ASN A 73 -2.00 -19.96 -9.15
N LEU A 74 -1.97 -20.11 -7.82
CA LEU A 74 -0.96 -20.93 -7.17
C LEU A 74 -1.25 -22.43 -7.46
N PRO A 75 -0.33 -23.17 -8.10
CA PRO A 75 -0.47 -24.61 -8.23
C PRO A 75 -0.24 -25.29 -6.87
N PHE A 76 -0.53 -26.59 -6.84
CA PHE A 76 -0.18 -27.46 -5.73
C PHE A 76 1.18 -28.09 -5.99
N TRP A 77 2.15 -27.88 -5.09
CA TRP A 77 3.48 -28.47 -5.20
C TRP A 77 3.72 -29.65 -4.25
N GLY A 78 2.82 -29.86 -3.28
CA GLY A 78 2.96 -30.86 -2.23
C GLY A 78 3.14 -30.24 -0.86
N GLU A 79 2.74 -30.98 0.19
CA GLU A 79 2.55 -30.45 1.54
C GLU A 79 3.70 -29.60 2.07
N ASP A 80 4.94 -30.06 1.93
CA ASP A 80 6.11 -29.36 2.46
C ASP A 80 6.35 -28.01 1.78
N ILE A 81 6.26 -27.97 0.45
CA ILE A 81 6.45 -26.74 -0.33
C ILE A 81 5.26 -25.80 -0.12
N ASP A 82 4.04 -26.32 -0.13
CA ASP A 82 2.83 -25.52 0.06
C ASP A 82 2.79 -24.88 1.45
N ARG A 83 3.32 -25.55 2.47
CA ARG A 83 3.50 -24.98 3.81
C ARG A 83 4.39 -23.74 3.78
N ASP A 84 5.49 -23.78 3.04
CA ASP A 84 6.41 -22.65 2.93
C ASP A 84 5.84 -21.53 2.05
N VAL A 85 5.11 -21.87 0.99
CA VAL A 85 4.33 -20.91 0.19
C VAL A 85 3.32 -20.16 1.07
N ILE A 86 2.56 -20.86 1.91
CA ILE A 86 1.60 -20.22 2.84
C ILE A 86 2.32 -19.26 3.80
N LYS A 87 3.47 -19.66 4.36
CA LYS A 87 4.27 -18.77 5.22
C LYS A 87 4.71 -17.51 4.47
N PHE A 88 5.19 -17.66 3.24
CA PHE A 88 5.61 -16.54 2.39
C PHE A 88 4.44 -15.58 2.13
N VAL A 89 3.29 -16.09 1.67
CA VAL A 89 2.08 -15.29 1.41
C VAL A 89 1.64 -14.53 2.65
N ASN A 90 1.62 -15.20 3.81
CA ASN A 90 1.27 -14.55 5.08
C ASN A 90 2.28 -13.47 5.47
N GLY A 91 3.58 -13.69 5.23
CA GLY A 91 4.63 -12.68 5.43
C GLY A 91 4.36 -11.43 4.60
N CYS A 92 4.14 -11.60 3.29
CA CYS A 92 3.80 -10.53 2.36
C CYS A 92 2.55 -9.74 2.80
N ARG A 93 1.49 -10.45 3.21
CA ARG A 93 0.27 -9.82 3.75
C ARG A 93 0.56 -9.02 5.02
N ASN A 94 1.35 -9.57 5.93
CA ASN A 94 1.67 -8.94 7.21
C ASN A 94 2.57 -7.70 7.03
N ILE A 95 3.44 -7.68 6.01
CA ILE A 95 4.24 -6.51 5.67
C ILE A 95 3.32 -5.35 5.25
N ALA A 96 2.40 -5.58 4.32
CA ALA A 96 1.47 -4.55 3.87
C ALA A 96 0.57 -4.04 5.02
N LEU A 97 -0.02 -4.96 5.80
CA LEU A 97 -0.86 -4.58 6.93
C LEU A 97 -0.07 -3.86 8.03
N GLY A 98 1.12 -4.35 8.35
CA GLY A 98 2.02 -3.76 9.32
C GLY A 98 2.41 -2.34 8.95
N ASN A 99 2.73 -2.10 7.67
CA ASN A 99 3.03 -0.75 7.17
C ASN A 99 1.86 0.22 7.38
N LEU A 100 0.63 -0.16 6.99
CA LEU A 100 -0.55 0.68 7.19
C LEU A 100 -0.77 1.01 8.67
N HIS A 101 -0.69 0.00 9.53
CA HIS A 101 -0.86 0.19 10.97
C HIS A 101 0.21 1.10 11.56
N TRP A 102 1.47 0.87 11.19
CA TRP A 102 2.59 1.69 11.64
C TRP A 102 2.48 3.14 11.16
N SER A 103 2.10 3.36 9.89
CA SER A 103 1.98 4.69 9.30
C SER A 103 0.89 5.54 9.95
N LEU A 104 -0.22 4.91 10.38
CA LEU A 104 -1.33 5.58 11.06
C LEU A 104 -1.17 5.67 12.59
N TYR A 105 -0.29 4.88 13.19
CA TYR A 105 -0.12 4.83 14.65
C TYR A 105 1.09 5.62 15.13
N THR A 106 2.17 5.63 14.36
CA THR A 106 3.39 6.35 14.75
C THR A 106 3.30 7.84 14.44
N PHE A 107 4.10 8.62 15.16
CA PHE A 107 4.15 10.07 15.01
C PHE A 107 4.75 10.54 13.69
N ARG A 108 5.41 9.66 12.93
CA ARG A 108 6.27 10.04 11.80
C ARG A 108 5.57 10.90 10.76
N TYR A 109 4.31 10.59 10.43
CA TYR A 109 3.57 11.27 9.36
C TYR A 109 2.44 12.15 9.88
N LEU A 110 1.68 11.63 10.85
CA LEU A 110 0.45 12.27 11.31
C LEU A 110 0.56 12.84 12.71
N GLY A 111 1.71 12.71 13.39
CA GLY A 111 1.86 13.12 14.79
C GLY A 111 0.77 12.49 15.66
N ASP A 112 0.16 13.30 16.52
CA ASP A 112 -0.96 12.90 17.39
C ASP A 112 -2.30 12.72 16.63
N GLU A 113 -2.40 13.12 15.37
CA GLU A 113 -3.64 13.04 14.59
C GLU A 113 -3.88 11.66 13.97
N GLY A 114 -2.89 10.76 13.98
CA GLY A 114 -2.97 9.43 13.36
C GLY A 114 -4.23 8.62 13.74
N PRO A 115 -4.57 8.49 15.04
CA PRO A 115 -5.80 7.82 15.47
C PRO A 115 -7.09 8.45 14.93
N GLN A 116 -7.14 9.79 14.82
CA GLN A 116 -8.30 10.49 14.31
C GLN A 116 -8.44 10.29 12.80
N VAL A 117 -7.34 10.42 12.04
CA VAL A 117 -7.30 10.15 10.60
C VAL A 117 -7.72 8.71 10.32
N LYS A 118 -7.24 7.73 11.10
CA LYS A 118 -7.67 6.33 10.96
C LYS A 118 -9.17 6.14 11.16
N LYS A 119 -9.77 6.87 12.11
CA LYS A 119 -11.20 6.79 12.43
C LYS A 119 -12.07 7.48 11.38
N THR A 120 -11.69 8.67 10.94
CA THR A 120 -12.49 9.49 10.03
C THR A 120 -12.20 9.24 8.56
N ARG A 121 -11.01 8.70 8.26
CA ARG A 121 -10.42 8.62 6.92
C ARG A 121 -10.25 10.00 6.26
N MET A 122 -10.17 11.06 7.07
CA MET A 122 -10.01 12.43 6.62
C MET A 122 -8.69 13.00 7.14
N MET A 123 -7.91 13.61 6.26
CA MET A 123 -6.67 14.32 6.57
C MET A 123 -6.83 15.79 6.18
N LYS A 124 -6.36 16.71 7.03
CA LYS A 124 -6.30 18.14 6.70
C LYS A 124 -4.93 18.48 6.12
N LEU A 125 -4.94 19.15 4.97
CA LEU A 125 -3.75 19.70 4.34
C LEU A 125 -3.51 21.15 4.82
N PRO A 126 -2.26 21.64 4.80
CA PRO A 126 -1.90 23.00 5.21
C PRO A 126 -2.40 24.08 4.24
#